data_AF-A0A539EKS8-F1
#
_entry.id   AF-A0A539EKS8-F1
#
_cell.length_a   1.000
_cell.length_b   1.000
_cell.length_c   1.000
_cell.angle_alpha   90.00
_cell.angle_beta   90.00
_cell.angle_gamma   90.00
#
_symmetry.space_group_name_H-M   'P 1'
#
loop_
_entity.id
_entity.type
_entity.pdbx_description
1 polymer ?
#
loop_
_entity_poly.entity_id
_entity_poly.type
_entity_poly.pdbx_seq_one_letter_code
_entity_poly.pdbx_strand_id
1 'polypeptide(L)'
;VVTGTFFPLSAGRVEVHARLIDVETSRVLGAADARITKEWEETLMPVSALWDVKPPREEDFPAPLVRLVPDPFRDALNDSPCAGWEGEVSRLDAETLDLKARYWAARLHEPAFDPRSVTRNPGSEIRSKELRRRFYALVRRHYDARTRPLSPAERDSLNASESVAADLKNRCE
;
A
#
# COMPACT_ATOMS: atom_id res chain seq x y z
N VAL A 1 5.83 27.87 -1.98
CA VAL A 1 5.79 27.02 -0.77
C VAL A 1 4.35 26.73 -0.41
N VAL A 2 4.02 25.47 -0.10
CA VAL A 2 2.73 25.12 0.49
C VAL A 2 2.94 24.90 1.99
N THR A 3 2.17 25.57 2.82
CA THR A 3 2.18 25.41 4.28
C THR A 3 0.77 25.16 4.76
N GLY A 4 0.62 24.39 5.84
CA GLY A 4 -0.70 24.08 6.35
C GLY A 4 -0.68 23.59 7.79
N THR A 5 -1.85 23.64 8.41
CA THR A 5 -2.10 23.13 9.76
C THR A 5 -3.22 22.12 9.68
N PHE A 6 -3.14 21.06 10.48
CA PHE A 6 -4.23 20.10 10.62
C PHE A 6 -4.76 20.10 12.05
N PHE A 7 -6.07 19.92 12.18
CA PHE A 7 -6.76 19.81 13.46
C PHE A 7 -7.43 18.44 13.55
N PRO A 8 -7.11 17.63 14.58
CA PRO A 8 -7.86 16.41 14.83
C PRO A 8 -9.29 16.78 15.27
N LEU A 9 -10.27 16.15 14.64
CA LEU A 9 -11.69 16.24 14.98
C LEU A 9 -12.16 14.95 15.65
N SER A 10 -13.31 15.02 16.33
CA SER A 10 -13.94 13.83 16.91
C SER A 10 -14.31 12.80 15.85
N ALA A 11 -14.36 11.53 16.26
CA ALA A 11 -14.70 10.37 15.42
C ALA A 11 -13.72 10.12 14.27
N GLY A 12 -12.42 10.26 14.51
CA GLY A 12 -11.38 9.88 13.54
C GLY A 12 -11.43 10.72 12.27
N ARG A 13 -11.72 12.02 12.38
CA ARG A 13 -11.67 12.96 11.25
C ARG A 13 -10.57 13.97 11.46
N VAL A 14 -10.06 14.53 10.39
CA VAL A 14 -9.03 15.58 10.40
C VAL A 14 -9.47 16.69 9.46
N GLU A 15 -9.32 17.92 9.93
CA GLU A 15 -9.49 19.12 9.11
C GLU A 15 -8.11 19.66 8.78
N VAL A 16 -7.85 19.87 7.49
CA VAL A 16 -6.56 20.37 6.98
C VAL A 16 -6.81 21.74 6.37
N HIS A 17 -6.02 22.73 6.78
CA HIS A 17 -5.96 24.04 6.15
C HIS A 17 -4.61 24.19 5.48
N ALA A 18 -4.59 24.43 4.18
CA ALA A 18 -3.38 24.65 3.41
C ALA A 18 -3.40 26.03 2.74
N ARG A 19 -2.22 26.64 2.62
CA ARG A 19 -1.98 27.91 1.94
C ARG A 19 -0.82 27.74 0.97
N LEU A 20 -0.99 28.23 -0.25
CA LEU A 20 0.06 28.37 -1.24
C LEU A 20 0.64 29.78 -1.12
N ILE A 21 1.95 29.87 -0.87
CA ILE A 21 2.69 31.10 -0.68
C ILE A 21 3.75 31.22 -1.77
N ASP A 22 3.74 32.34 -2.49
CA ASP A 22 4.79 32.75 -3.41
C ASP A 22 6.07 33.04 -2.61
N VAL A 23 7.19 32.43 -3.00
CA VAL A 23 8.42 32.45 -2.20
C VAL A 23 9.17 33.77 -2.34
N GLU A 24 9.07 34.42 -3.50
CA GLU A 24 9.78 35.66 -3.80
C GLU A 24 9.05 36.86 -3.20
N THR A 25 7.72 36.85 -3.26
CA THR A 25 6.87 37.98 -2.84
C THR A 25 6.20 37.78 -1.48
N SER A 26 6.29 36.60 -0.89
CA SER A 26 5.58 36.21 0.35
C SER A 26 4.05 36.36 0.27
N ARG A 27 3.48 36.45 -0.93
CA ARG A 27 2.03 36.58 -1.14
C ARG A 27 1.34 35.23 -1.06
N VAL A 28 0.18 35.18 -0.41
CA VAL A 28 -0.68 33.99 -0.46
C VAL A 28 -1.38 33.97 -1.81
N LEU A 29 -1.07 32.96 -2.62
CA LEU A 29 -1.65 32.74 -3.94
C LEU A 29 -2.97 31.95 -3.86
N GLY A 30 -3.14 31.16 -2.80
CA GLY A 30 -4.37 30.39 -2.60
C GLY A 30 -4.45 29.80 -1.20
N ALA A 31 -5.67 29.50 -0.76
CA ALA A 31 -5.94 28.77 0.46
C ALA A 31 -7.01 27.72 0.18
N ALA A 32 -6.88 26.55 0.79
CA ALA A 32 -7.84 25.46 0.69
C ALA A 32 -8.02 24.82 2.06
N ASP A 33 -9.24 24.37 2.33
CA ASP A 33 -9.57 23.52 3.47
C ASP A 33 -10.17 22.20 3.00
N ALA A 34 -9.89 21.13 3.74
CA ALA A 34 -10.44 19.82 3.47
C ALA A 34 -10.70 19.08 4.78
N ARG A 35 -11.85 18.40 4.85
CA ARG A 35 -12.19 17.47 5.94
C ARG A 35 -12.08 16.06 5.43
N ILE A 36 -11.20 15.28 6.04
CA ILE A 36 -10.88 13.91 5.65
C ILE A 36 -11.06 12.96 6.83
N THR A 37 -11.41 11.71 6.54
CA THR A 37 -11.41 10.65 7.55
C THR A 37 -9.97 10.18 7.76
N LYS A 38 -9.57 10.04 9.02
CA LYS A 38 -8.24 9.60 9.45
C LYS A 38 -8.11 8.11 9.22
N GLU A 39 -7.45 7.74 8.13
CA GLU A 39 -7.24 6.32 7.77
C GLU A 39 -6.03 5.69 8.49
N TRP A 40 -5.23 6.47 9.22
CA TRP A 40 -3.94 6.06 9.80
C TRP A 40 -3.94 5.97 11.33
N GLU A 41 -5.09 6.06 11.98
CA GLU A 41 -5.21 5.81 13.43
C GLU A 41 -5.77 4.42 13.69
N GLU A 42 -5.03 3.41 13.24
CA GLU A 42 -5.03 2.11 13.89
C GLU A 42 -3.88 2.09 14.90
N THR A 43 -4.27 2.27 16.15
CA THR A 43 -3.57 2.07 17.42
C THR A 43 -2.32 1.16 17.35
N LEU A 44 -1.18 1.72 17.76
CA LEU A 44 0.07 1.05 18.19
C LEU A 44 0.92 0.34 17.12
N MET A 45 1.63 1.11 16.29
CA MET A 45 3.01 0.73 15.94
C MET A 45 3.97 1.55 16.82
N PRO A 46 4.95 0.95 17.51
CA PRO A 46 5.97 1.70 18.25
C PRO A 46 6.96 2.28 17.24
N VAL A 47 6.60 3.45 16.68
CA VAL A 47 7.35 4.11 15.60
C VAL A 47 8.63 4.79 16.11
N SER A 48 8.82 4.96 17.42
CA SER A 48 9.90 5.80 17.95
C SER A 48 11.33 5.26 17.81
N ALA A 49 11.52 3.95 17.57
CA ALA A 49 12.86 3.35 17.43
C ALA A 49 13.33 3.20 15.96
N LEU A 50 12.44 3.40 14.99
CA LEU A 50 12.73 3.22 13.55
C LEU A 50 13.01 4.52 12.80
N TRP A 51 12.97 5.67 13.49
CA TRP A 51 13.06 7.01 12.89
C TRP A 51 14.34 7.76 13.25
N ASP A 52 15.29 7.14 13.96
CA ASP A 52 16.65 7.65 14.08
C ASP A 52 17.49 7.29 12.83
N VAL A 53 16.89 7.50 11.66
CA VAL A 53 17.58 7.36 10.37
C VAL A 53 18.42 8.61 10.21
N LYS A 54 19.73 8.49 10.44
CA LYS A 54 20.66 9.57 10.12
C LYS A 54 20.51 9.88 8.62
N PRO A 55 20.17 11.12 8.25
CA PRO A 55 20.08 11.47 6.84
C PRO A 55 21.45 11.21 6.17
N PRO A 56 21.49 10.54 5.02
CA PRO A 56 22.72 10.37 4.24
C PRO A 56 23.33 11.74 3.94
N ARG A 57 24.66 11.82 3.91
CA ARG A 57 25.35 13.09 3.63
C ARG A 57 25.18 13.41 2.15
N GLU A 58 25.19 14.70 1.79
CA GLU A 58 25.09 15.11 0.37
C GLU A 58 26.20 14.47 -0.49
N GLU A 59 27.34 14.15 0.12
CA GLU A 59 28.47 13.44 -0.46
C GLU A 59 28.12 12.02 -0.95
N ASP A 60 27.09 11.39 -0.36
CA ASP A 60 26.63 10.03 -0.68
C ASP A 60 25.68 10.01 -1.89
N PHE A 61 25.24 11.18 -2.37
CA PHE A 61 24.41 11.32 -3.57
C PHE A 61 25.28 11.73 -4.75
N PRO A 62 25.71 10.80 -5.63
CA PRO A 62 26.30 11.20 -6.89
C PRO A 62 25.27 12.05 -7.64
N ALA A 63 25.65 13.28 -8.00
CA ALA A 63 24.79 14.19 -8.74
C ALA A 63 24.21 13.46 -9.97
N PRO A 64 22.89 13.48 -10.18
CA PRO A 64 22.31 12.80 -11.34
C PRO A 64 22.92 13.41 -12.60
N LEU A 65 23.60 12.59 -13.39
CA LEU A 65 24.01 12.95 -14.75
C LEU A 65 22.74 13.06 -15.59
N VAL A 66 22.08 14.21 -15.51
CA VAL A 66 20.92 14.52 -16.36
C VAL A 66 21.44 14.68 -17.79
N ARG A 67 21.28 13.63 -18.59
CA ARG A 67 21.41 13.74 -20.05
C ARG A 67 20.23 14.56 -20.56
N LEU A 68 20.49 15.84 -20.86
CA LEU A 68 19.59 16.74 -21.59
C LEU A 68 19.52 16.37 -23.08
N VAL A 69 19.34 15.09 -23.39
CA VAL A 69 18.99 14.66 -24.75
C VAL A 69 17.46 14.69 -24.81
N PRO A 70 16.85 15.34 -25.81
CA PRO A 70 15.41 15.22 -26.02
C PRO A 70 15.13 13.74 -26.29
N ASP A 71 14.48 13.06 -25.35
CA ASP A 71 13.99 11.70 -25.59
C ASP A 71 12.83 11.85 -26.59
N PRO A 72 12.98 11.39 -27.85
CA PRO A 72 11.88 11.48 -28.80
C PRO A 72 10.82 10.52 -28.30
N PHE A 73 9.66 11.09 -27.96
CA PHE A 73 8.37 10.42 -27.77
C PHE A 73 8.38 8.92 -28.11
N ARG A 74 8.32 8.12 -27.04
CA ARG A 74 8.27 6.65 -27.00
C ARG A 74 7.23 6.07 -27.97
N ASP A 75 7.74 5.46 -29.03
CA ASP A 75 6.97 4.56 -29.92
C ASP A 75 7.53 3.11 -29.86
N ALA A 76 8.15 2.71 -28.75
CA ALA A 76 8.58 1.32 -28.59
C ALA A 76 7.35 0.44 -28.31
N LEU A 77 6.98 -0.40 -29.27
CA LEU A 77 6.06 -1.52 -29.07
C LEU A 77 6.42 -2.22 -27.75
N ASN A 78 5.42 -2.35 -26.89
CA ASN A 78 5.54 -2.85 -25.52
C ASN A 78 5.71 -4.38 -25.52
N ASP A 79 6.62 -4.93 -26.33
CA ASP A 79 7.02 -6.35 -26.34
C ASP A 79 8.07 -6.64 -25.25
N SER A 80 8.12 -5.80 -24.22
CA SER A 80 8.82 -6.16 -23.00
C SER A 80 8.08 -7.33 -22.34
N PRO A 81 8.77 -8.39 -21.89
CA PRO A 81 8.14 -9.51 -21.19
C PRO A 81 7.44 -9.08 -19.88
N CYS A 82 7.60 -7.83 -19.46
CA CYS A 82 6.93 -7.23 -18.32
C CYS A 82 5.74 -6.34 -18.70
N ALA A 83 5.40 -6.15 -19.97
CA ALA A 83 4.24 -5.33 -20.33
C ALA A 83 2.95 -5.91 -19.72
N GLY A 84 2.27 -5.12 -18.86
CA GLY A 84 0.99 -5.50 -18.25
C GLY A 84 1.09 -6.44 -17.04
N TRP A 85 2.29 -6.66 -16.49
CA TRP A 85 2.49 -7.54 -15.33
C TRP A 85 1.66 -7.11 -14.11
N GLU A 86 1.43 -5.81 -13.90
CA GLU A 86 0.62 -5.28 -12.80
C GLU A 86 -0.85 -5.65 -12.95
N GLY A 87 -1.35 -5.67 -14.20
CA GLY A 87 -2.70 -6.09 -14.52
C GLY A 87 -2.90 -7.56 -14.24
N GLU A 88 -1.93 -8.39 -14.61
CA GLU A 88 -1.95 -9.83 -14.34
C GLU A 88 -1.89 -10.15 -12.84
N VAL A 89 -1.00 -9.49 -12.09
CA VAL A 89 -0.96 -9.60 -10.62
C VAL A 89 -2.31 -9.19 -10.01
N SER A 90 -2.90 -8.08 -10.48
CA SER A 90 -4.20 -7.61 -9.98
C SER A 90 -5.33 -8.59 -10.29
N ARG A 91 -5.28 -9.27 -11.45
CA ARG A 91 -6.22 -10.33 -11.83
C ARG A 91 -6.09 -11.53 -10.90
N LEU A 92 -4.86 -12.01 -10.66
CA LEU A 92 -4.58 -13.11 -9.73
C LEU A 92 -5.04 -12.79 -8.29
N ASP A 93 -4.77 -11.57 -7.81
CA ASP A 93 -5.23 -11.11 -6.50
C ASP A 93 -6.76 -11.07 -6.41
N ALA A 94 -7.44 -10.66 -7.48
CA ALA A 94 -8.90 -10.63 -7.53
C ALA A 94 -9.52 -12.04 -7.53
N GLU A 95 -8.94 -12.98 -8.27
CA GLU A 95 -9.39 -14.39 -8.35
C GLU A 95 -9.22 -15.14 -7.02
N THR A 96 -8.17 -14.81 -6.27
CA THR A 96 -7.85 -15.48 -5.00
C THR A 96 -8.30 -14.73 -3.74
N LEU A 97 -9.01 -13.61 -3.91
CA LEU A 97 -9.35 -12.69 -2.82
C LEU A 97 -10.12 -13.36 -1.66
N ASP A 98 -11.08 -14.22 -1.99
CA ASP A 98 -11.90 -14.96 -1.00
C ASP A 98 -11.04 -16.00 -0.24
N LEU A 99 -10.18 -16.72 -0.95
CA LEU A 99 -9.28 -17.71 -0.35
C LEU A 99 -8.30 -17.04 0.61
N LYS A 100 -7.67 -15.93 0.20
CA LYS A 100 -6.82 -15.10 1.06
C LYS A 100 -7.55 -14.64 2.30
N ALA A 101 -8.79 -14.17 2.13
CA ALA A 101 -9.59 -13.67 3.24
C ALA A 101 -9.96 -14.77 4.24
N ARG A 102 -10.36 -15.95 3.76
CA ARG A 102 -10.64 -17.13 4.61
C ARG A 102 -9.40 -17.64 5.32
N TYR A 103 -8.24 -17.65 4.64
CA TYR A 103 -6.97 -18.02 5.24
C TYR A 103 -6.63 -17.13 6.42
N TRP A 104 -6.65 -15.81 6.22
CA TRP A 104 -6.35 -14.86 7.29
C TRP A 104 -7.40 -14.88 8.41
N ALA A 105 -8.68 -14.99 8.08
CA ALA A 105 -9.73 -15.12 9.08
C ALA A 105 -9.54 -16.35 9.98
N ALA A 106 -9.19 -17.50 9.41
CA ALA A 106 -8.90 -18.71 10.18
C ALA A 106 -7.64 -18.54 11.05
N ARG A 107 -6.58 -17.96 10.48
CA ARG A 107 -5.31 -17.72 11.17
C ARG A 107 -5.46 -16.76 12.36
N LEU A 108 -6.29 -15.73 12.24
CA LEU A 108 -6.60 -14.79 13.32
C LEU A 108 -7.39 -15.43 14.48
N HIS A 109 -8.09 -16.54 14.23
CA HIS A 109 -8.79 -17.30 15.27
C HIS A 109 -7.90 -18.32 15.99
N GLU A 110 -6.67 -18.55 15.51
CA GLU A 110 -5.78 -19.51 16.14
C GLU A 110 -5.37 -18.99 17.53
N PRO A 111 -5.56 -19.77 18.62
CA PRO A 111 -5.23 -19.33 19.97
C PRO A 111 -3.75 -18.98 20.18
N ALA A 112 -2.88 -19.55 19.34
CA ALA A 112 -1.44 -19.31 19.34
C ALA A 112 -1.02 -18.18 18.39
N PHE A 113 -1.97 -17.47 17.77
CA PHE A 113 -1.65 -16.36 16.88
C PHE A 113 -1.03 -15.20 17.66
N ASP A 114 0.24 -14.91 17.38
CA ASP A 114 0.92 -13.71 17.87
C ASP A 114 0.91 -12.62 16.79
N PRO A 115 0.19 -11.51 16.99
CA PRO A 115 0.22 -10.38 16.05
C PRO A 115 1.62 -9.84 15.79
N ARG A 116 2.57 -9.97 16.73
CA ARG A 116 3.95 -9.50 16.59
C ARG A 116 4.78 -10.37 15.64
N SER A 117 4.36 -11.60 15.40
CA SER A 117 5.01 -12.52 14.46
C SER A 117 4.72 -12.19 12.99
N VAL A 118 3.77 -11.29 12.74
CA VAL A 118 3.37 -10.87 11.39
C VAL A 118 4.38 -9.85 10.86
N THR A 119 5.31 -10.32 10.02
CA THR A 119 6.34 -9.47 9.41
C THR A 119 5.83 -8.63 8.23
N ARG A 120 4.69 -9.00 7.64
CA ARG A 120 4.03 -8.28 6.55
C ARG A 120 2.54 -8.18 6.82
N ASN A 121 1.99 -6.97 6.70
CA ASN A 121 0.57 -6.74 6.93
C ASN A 121 -0.28 -7.55 5.91
N PRO A 122 -1.33 -8.26 6.36
CA PRO A 122 -2.22 -8.99 5.47
C PRO A 122 -2.78 -8.09 4.37
N GLY A 123 -2.69 -8.49 3.09
CA GLY A 123 -3.22 -7.70 1.98
C GLY A 123 -2.36 -6.48 1.60
N SER A 124 -1.18 -6.29 2.21
CA SER A 124 -0.23 -5.25 1.78
C SER A 124 0.32 -5.51 0.38
N GLU A 125 0.31 -6.78 -0.06
CA GLU A 125 0.72 -7.20 -1.39
C GLU A 125 -0.28 -6.83 -2.50
N ILE A 126 -1.54 -6.54 -2.13
CA ILE A 126 -2.62 -6.19 -3.07
C ILE A 126 -2.46 -4.72 -3.46
N ARG A 127 -2.03 -4.44 -4.70
CA ARG A 127 -1.74 -3.06 -5.17
C ARG A 127 -3.01 -2.21 -5.30
N SER A 128 -4.10 -2.79 -5.81
CA SER A 128 -5.38 -2.08 -5.98
C SER A 128 -6.00 -1.72 -4.63
N LYS A 129 -6.21 -0.42 -4.39
CA LYS A 129 -6.89 0.07 -3.18
C LYS A 129 -8.30 -0.49 -3.03
N GLU A 130 -9.02 -0.64 -4.14
CA GLU A 130 -10.38 -1.21 -4.14
C GLU A 130 -10.37 -2.69 -3.72
N LEU A 131 -9.49 -3.49 -4.33
CA LEU A 131 -9.35 -4.90 -3.97
C LEU A 131 -8.90 -5.06 -2.51
N ARG A 132 -7.99 -4.22 -2.04
CA ARG A 132 -7.54 -4.24 -0.65
C ARG A 132 -8.66 -3.93 0.34
N ARG A 133 -9.53 -2.95 0.04
CA ARG A 133 -10.72 -2.67 0.84
C ARG A 133 -11.67 -3.86 0.87
N ARG A 134 -11.91 -4.50 -0.29
CA ARG A 134 -12.74 -5.71 -0.39
C ARG A 134 -12.15 -6.88 0.39
N PHE A 135 -10.82 -7.07 0.34
CA PHE A 135 -10.11 -8.09 1.10
C PHE A 135 -10.38 -7.95 2.61
N TYR A 136 -10.15 -6.77 3.19
CA TYR A 136 -10.38 -6.58 4.63
C TYR A 136 -11.86 -6.75 5.02
N ALA A 137 -12.79 -6.33 4.16
CA ALA A 137 -14.21 -6.58 4.37
C ALA A 137 -14.54 -8.08 4.38
N LEU A 138 -13.95 -8.86 3.48
CA LEU A 138 -14.11 -10.32 3.44
C LEU A 138 -13.46 -10.99 4.66
N VAL A 139 -12.25 -10.58 5.06
CA VAL A 139 -11.58 -11.11 6.26
C VAL A 139 -12.47 -10.94 7.47
N ARG A 140 -13.00 -9.73 7.70
CA ARG A 140 -13.92 -9.45 8.80
C ARG A 140 -15.17 -10.33 8.74
N ARG A 141 -15.80 -10.42 7.57
CA ARG A 141 -16.98 -11.27 7.37
C ARG A 141 -16.70 -12.74 7.70
N HIS A 142 -15.58 -13.29 7.22
CA HIS A 142 -15.22 -14.68 7.47
C HIS A 142 -14.83 -14.93 8.93
N TYR A 143 -14.17 -13.96 9.55
CA TYR A 143 -13.81 -13.99 10.96
C TYR A 143 -15.07 -14.03 11.83
N ASP A 144 -16.01 -13.11 11.61
CA ASP A 144 -17.28 -13.04 12.35
C ASP A 144 -18.13 -14.31 12.13
N ALA A 145 -18.16 -14.83 10.90
CA ALA A 145 -18.92 -16.03 10.55
C ALA A 145 -18.25 -17.35 11.00
N ARG A 146 -17.03 -17.32 11.55
CA ARG A 146 -16.21 -18.52 11.86
C ARG A 146 -16.15 -19.50 10.68
N THR A 147 -15.89 -18.95 9.49
CA THR A 147 -15.86 -19.75 8.26
C THR A 147 -14.83 -20.87 8.37
N ARG A 148 -15.14 -22.03 7.78
CA ARG A 148 -14.22 -23.17 7.76
C ARG A 148 -12.85 -22.76 7.19
N PRO A 149 -11.73 -23.22 7.78
CA PRO A 149 -10.41 -23.05 7.21
C PRO A 149 -10.34 -23.59 5.78
N LEU A 150 -9.34 -23.14 5.03
CA LEU A 150 -9.08 -23.67 3.70
C LEU A 150 -8.76 -25.17 3.76
N SER A 151 -9.40 -25.94 2.88
CA SER A 151 -9.02 -27.32 2.58
C SER A 151 -7.60 -27.38 1.98
N PRO A 152 -6.93 -28.54 1.99
CA PRO A 152 -5.60 -28.67 1.38
C PRO A 152 -5.56 -28.19 -0.09
N ALA A 153 -6.53 -28.63 -0.91
CA ALA A 153 -6.62 -28.22 -2.31
C ALA A 153 -6.83 -26.70 -2.49
N GLU A 154 -7.62 -26.07 -1.62
CA GLU A 154 -7.81 -24.61 -1.64
C GLU A 154 -6.51 -23.87 -1.26
N ARG A 155 -5.72 -24.40 -0.32
CA ARG A 155 -4.41 -23.84 0.03
C ARG A 155 -3.40 -24.00 -1.09
N ASP A 156 -3.35 -25.17 -1.71
CA ASP A 156 -2.44 -25.43 -2.83
C ASP A 156 -2.76 -24.49 -4.01
N SER A 157 -4.04 -24.28 -4.30
CA SER A 157 -4.48 -23.30 -5.29
C SER A 157 -4.08 -21.87 -4.92
N LEU A 158 -4.26 -21.47 -3.66
CA LEU A 158 -3.85 -20.14 -3.20
C LEU A 158 -2.33 -19.94 -3.33
N ASN A 159 -1.54 -20.90 -2.85
CA ASN A 159 -0.08 -20.87 -2.90
C ASN A 159 0.44 -20.82 -4.34
N ALA A 160 -0.19 -21.57 -5.26
CA ALA A 160 0.17 -21.54 -6.68
C ALA A 160 -0.04 -20.16 -7.29
N SER A 161 -1.19 -19.52 -7.05
CA SER A 161 -1.45 -18.16 -7.52
C SER A 161 -0.51 -17.13 -6.88
N GLU A 162 -0.21 -17.25 -5.59
CA GLU A 162 0.74 -16.37 -4.90
C GLU A 162 2.16 -16.52 -5.42
N SER A 163 2.60 -17.73 -5.75
CA SER A 163 3.91 -17.98 -6.37
C SER A 163 4.01 -17.29 -7.72
N VAL A 164 2.99 -17.42 -8.59
CA VAL A 164 2.98 -16.76 -9.91
C VAL A 164 3.00 -15.24 -9.75
N ALA A 165 2.22 -14.69 -8.83
CA ALA A 165 2.20 -13.25 -8.58
C ALA A 165 3.55 -12.75 -8.02
N ALA A 166 4.21 -13.53 -7.15
CA ALA A 166 5.53 -13.21 -6.62
C ALA A 166 6.61 -13.27 -7.72
N ASP A 167 6.56 -14.26 -8.61
CA ASP A 167 7.49 -14.40 -9.73
C ASP A 167 7.33 -13.28 -10.77
N LEU A 168 6.10 -12.81 -10.99
CA LEU A 168 5.87 -11.62 -11.82
C LEU A 168 6.45 -10.37 -11.18
N LYS A 169 6.21 -10.14 -9.88
CA LYS A 169 6.79 -9.00 -9.15
C LYS A 169 8.32 -9.04 -9.17
N ASN A 170 8.93 -10.16 -8.79
CA ASN A 170 10.39 -10.29 -8.70
C ASN A 170 11.11 -10.10 -10.04
N ARG A 171 10.44 -10.38 -11.16
CA ARG A 171 11.04 -10.23 -12.50
C ARG A 171 10.83 -8.85 -13.11
N CYS A 172 9.78 -8.12 -12.69
CA CYS A 172 9.29 -6.94 -13.39
C CYS A 172 9.16 -5.67 -12.55
N GLU A 173 9.31 -5.76 -11.22
CA GLU A 173 9.38 -4.63 -10.27
C GLU A 173 10.81 -4.35 -9.86
#